data_AF-A0A5Q2VTJ6-F1
#
_entry.id   AF-A0A5Q2VTJ6-F1
#
_cell.length_a   1.000
_cell.length_b   1.000
_cell.length_c   1.000
_cell.angle_alpha   90.00
_cell.angle_beta   90.00
_cell.angle_gamma   90.00
#
_symmetry.space_group_name_H-M   'P 1'
#
loop_
_entity.id
_entity.type
_entity.pdbx_description
1 polymer ?
#
loop_
_entity_poly.entity_id
_entity_poly.type
_entity_poly.pdbx_seq_one_letter_code
_entity_poly.pdbx_strand_id
1 'polypeptide(L)'
;MHGTDENPIPDPEDGPEAPAPTPIGAFLERHRFVLGITLAVVFAAGTAVALVSLRPDAALPGFFGVVQRFAFPLMTALIAAVGLTWALRLPRRWPNLAAYLAIGTYLLYLATGWIHEQFLS
;
A
#
# COMPACT_ATOMS: atom_id res chain seq x y z
N MET A 1 12.87 -6.73 61.57
CA MET A 1 11.69 -6.37 60.75
C MET A 1 12.24 -5.83 59.44
N HIS A 2 12.36 -6.70 58.43
CA HIS A 2 12.93 -6.37 57.13
C HIS A 2 11.75 -6.15 56.19
N GLY A 3 11.46 -4.89 55.87
CA GLY A 3 10.50 -4.55 54.82
C GLY A 3 11.17 -4.83 53.48
N THR A 4 10.70 -5.84 52.77
CA THR A 4 11.06 -6.05 51.37
C THR A 4 10.27 -5.04 50.55
N ASP A 5 10.97 -4.00 50.08
CA ASP A 5 10.55 -3.16 48.97
C ASP A 5 10.45 -4.04 47.72
N GLU A 6 9.29 -4.67 47.51
CA GLU A 6 8.94 -5.29 46.23
C GLU A 6 8.70 -4.17 45.22
N ASN A 7 9.81 -3.72 44.61
CA ASN A 7 9.77 -2.91 43.41
C ASN A 7 9.18 -3.81 42.31
N PRO A 8 7.98 -3.52 41.78
CA PRO A 8 7.38 -4.36 40.74
C PRO A 8 8.29 -4.32 39.52
N ILE A 9 8.84 -5.46 39.12
CA ILE A 9 9.54 -5.58 37.84
C ILE A 9 8.48 -5.34 36.75
N PRO A 10 8.60 -4.29 35.92
CA PRO A 10 7.67 -4.08 34.83
C PRO A 10 7.77 -5.28 33.87
N ASP A 11 6.64 -5.90 33.59
CA ASP A 11 6.54 -7.04 32.70
C ASP A 11 6.97 -6.59 31.28
N PRO A 12 7.99 -7.21 30.66
CA PRO A 12 8.43 -6.83 29.32
C PRO A 12 7.40 -7.14 28.22
N GLU A 13 6.26 -7.75 28.56
CA GLU A 13 5.13 -7.99 27.65
C GLU A 13 4.19 -6.80 27.47
N ASP A 14 4.37 -5.70 28.22
CA ASP A 14 3.73 -4.41 27.95
C ASP A 14 4.38 -3.74 26.73
N GLY A 15 4.21 -4.38 25.57
CA GLY A 15 4.39 -3.73 24.28
C GLY A 15 3.56 -2.44 24.25
N PRO A 16 4.05 -1.38 23.57
CA PRO A 16 3.51 -0.03 23.68
C PRO A 16 1.98 -0.06 23.61
N GLU A 17 1.37 0.31 24.73
CA GLU A 17 -0.07 0.35 24.98
C GLU A 17 -0.75 0.83 23.70
N ALA A 18 -1.52 -0.05 23.06
CA ALA A 18 -2.10 0.25 21.76
C ALA A 18 -2.86 1.57 21.90
N PRO A 19 -2.49 2.63 21.14
CA PRO A 19 -2.99 3.97 21.40
C PRO A 19 -4.51 3.95 21.42
N ALA A 20 -5.09 4.60 22.43
CA ALA A 20 -6.52 4.60 22.69
C ALA A 20 -7.30 4.80 21.37
N PRO A 21 -8.31 3.96 21.07
CA PRO A 21 -8.95 3.95 19.77
C PRO A 21 -9.54 5.33 19.50
N THR A 22 -8.99 6.02 18.50
CA THR A 22 -9.56 7.29 18.05
C THR A 22 -10.97 7.04 17.53
N PRO A 23 -11.90 8.00 17.64
CA PRO A 23 -13.26 7.85 17.11
C PRO A 23 -13.28 7.49 15.62
N ILE A 24 -12.27 7.98 14.86
CA ILE A 24 -12.04 7.60 13.46
C ILE A 24 -11.60 6.14 13.34
N GLY A 25 -10.67 5.67 14.18
CA GLY A 25 -10.25 4.27 14.24
C GLY A 25 -11.41 3.31 14.51
N ALA A 26 -12.30 3.64 15.44
CA ALA A 26 -13.49 2.83 15.73
C ALA A 26 -14.46 2.75 14.53
N PHE A 27 -14.64 3.85 13.80
CA PHE A 27 -15.46 3.87 12.58
C PHE A 27 -14.84 3.03 11.45
N LEU A 28 -13.52 3.15 11.25
CA LEU A 28 -12.76 2.38 10.27
C LEU A 28 -12.79 0.88 10.57
N GLU A 29 -12.68 0.49 11.84
CA GLU A 29 -12.77 -0.92 12.25
C GLU A 29 -14.19 -1.47 12.01
N ARG A 30 -15.23 -0.66 12.31
CA ARG A 30 -16.65 -1.02 12.12
C ARG A 30 -17.02 -1.22 10.65
N HIS A 31 -16.50 -0.37 9.76
CA HIS A 31 -16.82 -0.42 8.32
C HIS A 31 -15.67 -0.98 7.48
N ARG A 32 -14.66 -1.61 8.10
CA ARG A 32 -13.42 -2.05 7.44
C ARG A 32 -13.69 -2.85 6.18
N PHE A 33 -14.60 -3.81 6.28
CA PHE A 33 -14.94 -4.70 5.16
C PHE A 33 -15.52 -3.92 3.97
N VAL A 34 -16.49 -3.05 4.25
CA VAL A 34 -17.16 -2.23 3.22
C VAL A 34 -16.16 -1.26 2.59
N LEU A 35 -15.37 -0.56 3.39
CA LEU A 35 -14.36 0.38 2.92
C LEU A 35 -13.26 -0.32 2.11
N GLY A 36 -12.73 -1.44 2.60
CA GLY A 36 -11.67 -2.20 1.93
C GLY A 36 -12.13 -2.80 0.59
N ILE A 37 -13.36 -3.35 0.52
CA ILE A 37 -13.94 -3.83 -0.74
C ILE A 37 -14.22 -2.68 -1.69
N THR A 38 -14.78 -1.57 -1.21
CA THR A 38 -15.06 -0.40 -2.06
C THR A 38 -13.76 0.11 -2.69
N LEU A 39 -12.70 0.22 -1.89
CA LEU A 39 -11.38 0.62 -2.36
C LEU A 39 -10.83 -0.39 -3.38
N ALA A 40 -10.91 -1.68 -3.09
CA ALA A 40 -10.48 -2.74 -4.02
C ALA A 40 -11.20 -2.66 -5.37
N VAL A 41 -12.52 -2.47 -5.36
CA VAL A 41 -13.33 -2.37 -6.58
C VAL A 41 -12.98 -1.12 -7.38
N VAL A 42 -12.88 0.04 -6.74
CA VAL A 42 -12.55 1.31 -7.41
C VAL A 42 -11.18 1.22 -8.10
N PHE A 43 -10.17 0.73 -7.39
CA PHE A 43 -8.82 0.62 -7.93
C PHE A 43 -8.66 -0.51 -8.96
N ALA A 44 -9.40 -1.62 -8.81
CA ALA A 44 -9.45 -2.67 -9.82
C ALA A 44 -10.12 -2.16 -11.11
N ALA A 45 -11.23 -1.42 -10.99
CA ALA A 45 -11.88 -0.79 -12.13
C ALA A 45 -10.96 0.23 -12.83
N GLY A 46 -10.25 1.06 -12.05
CA GLY A 46 -9.24 1.98 -12.59
C GLY A 46 -8.12 1.27 -13.34
N THR A 47 -7.65 0.13 -12.82
CA THR A 47 -6.66 -0.74 -13.49
C THR A 47 -7.20 -1.25 -14.82
N ALA A 48 -8.44 -1.76 -14.84
CA ALA A 48 -9.06 -2.28 -16.05
C ALA A 48 -9.25 -1.19 -17.11
N VAL A 49 -9.72 -0.01 -16.71
CA VAL A 49 -9.86 1.15 -17.61
C VAL A 49 -8.51 1.59 -18.15
N ALA A 50 -7.48 1.65 -17.30
CA ALA A 50 -6.14 2.01 -17.72
C ALA A 50 -5.61 1.05 -18.78
N LEU A 51 -5.73 -0.26 -18.55
CA LEU A 51 -5.30 -1.30 -19.49
C LEU A 51 -6.06 -1.27 -20.82
N VAL A 52 -7.38 -1.06 -20.80
CA VAL A 52 -8.20 -0.94 -22.02
C VAL A 52 -7.87 0.34 -22.78
N SER A 53 -7.53 1.42 -22.08
CA SER A 53 -7.19 2.71 -22.67
C SER A 53 -5.75 2.81 -23.16
N LEU A 54 -4.95 1.74 -23.02
CA LEU A 54 -3.56 1.71 -23.44
C LEU A 54 -3.42 1.79 -24.96
N ARG A 55 -3.28 3.02 -25.48
CA ARG A 55 -2.95 3.23 -26.90
C ARG A 55 -1.51 2.79 -27.17
N PRO A 56 -1.29 1.94 -28.20
CA PRO A 56 0.05 1.45 -28.54
C PRO A 56 1.00 2.55 -29.01
N ASP A 57 0.47 3.66 -29.55
CA ASP A 57 1.27 4.68 -30.25
C ASP A 57 1.81 5.81 -29.34
N ALA A 58 1.45 5.82 -28.05
CA ALA A 58 1.81 6.91 -27.13
C ALA A 58 2.99 6.58 -26.20
N ALA A 59 3.52 5.35 -26.26
CA ALA A 59 4.60 4.90 -25.38
C ALA A 59 5.97 5.11 -26.01
N LEU A 60 6.94 5.54 -25.21
CA LEU A 60 8.36 5.58 -25.60
C LEU A 60 8.81 4.20 -26.15
N PRO A 61 9.76 4.12 -27.08
CA PRO A 61 10.28 2.83 -27.52
C PRO A 61 11.07 2.12 -26.41
N GLY A 62 11.01 0.78 -26.41
CA GLY A 62 11.82 -0.07 -25.53
C GLY A 62 11.38 -0.10 -24.06
N PHE A 63 12.34 -0.34 -23.17
CA PHE A 63 12.10 -0.57 -21.73
C PHE A 63 11.34 0.59 -21.05
N PHE A 64 11.69 1.84 -21.37
CA PHE A 64 11.05 3.03 -20.78
C PHE A 64 9.56 3.12 -21.11
N GLY A 65 9.17 2.77 -22.33
CA GLY A 65 7.76 2.71 -22.72
C GLY A 65 6.98 1.66 -21.96
N VAL A 66 7.55 0.47 -21.78
CA VAL A 66 6.92 -0.61 -21.01
C VAL A 66 6.71 -0.17 -19.57
N VAL A 67 7.72 0.43 -18.93
CA VAL A 67 7.60 0.90 -17.56
C VAL A 67 6.54 2.00 -17.44
N GLN A 68 6.56 3.02 -18.31
CA GLN A 68 5.55 4.08 -18.26
C GLN A 68 4.13 3.57 -18.55
N ARG A 69 4.00 2.57 -19.43
CA ARG A 69 2.71 1.99 -19.82
C ARG A 69 2.09 1.17 -18.70
N PHE A 70 2.88 0.42 -17.94
CA PHE A 70 2.37 -0.52 -16.94
C PHE A 70 2.51 -0.07 -15.49
N ALA A 71 3.29 0.98 -15.19
CA ALA A 71 3.47 1.46 -13.82
C ALA A 71 2.16 1.91 -13.16
N PHE A 72 1.34 2.69 -13.87
CA PHE A 72 0.06 3.15 -13.33
C PHE A 72 -0.94 2.00 -13.08
N PRO A 73 -1.22 1.11 -14.05
CA PRO A 73 -2.04 -0.09 -13.80
C PRO A 73 -1.53 -0.96 -12.65
N LEU A 74 -0.21 -1.12 -12.55
CA LEU A 74 0.41 -1.93 -11.50
C LEU A 74 0.22 -1.30 -10.11
N MET A 75 0.39 0.02 -9.98
CA MET A 75 0.13 0.73 -8.72
C MET A 75 -1.34 0.61 -8.29
N THR A 76 -2.27 0.82 -9.22
CA THR A 76 -3.70 0.72 -8.90
C THR A 76 -4.07 -0.72 -8.50
N ALA A 77 -3.52 -1.74 -9.16
CA ALA A 77 -3.72 -3.13 -8.77
C ALA A 77 -3.17 -3.43 -7.36
N LEU A 78 -2.01 -2.89 -7.01
CA LEU A 78 -1.40 -3.07 -5.69
C LEU A 78 -2.21 -2.38 -4.59
N ILE A 79 -2.75 -1.18 -4.85
CA ILE A 79 -3.65 -0.50 -3.91
C ILE A 79 -4.96 -1.29 -3.73
N ALA A 80 -5.50 -1.86 -4.81
CA ALA A 80 -6.66 -2.74 -4.72
C ALA A 80 -6.37 -3.97 -3.84
N ALA A 81 -5.18 -4.56 -3.98
CA ALA A 81 -4.74 -5.68 -3.14
C ALA A 81 -4.58 -5.28 -1.67
N VAL A 82 -4.11 -4.07 -1.36
CA VAL A 82 -4.07 -3.54 0.01
C VAL A 82 -5.49 -3.43 0.58
N GLY A 83 -6.43 -2.85 -0.17
CA GLY A 83 -7.84 -2.74 0.25
C GLY A 83 -8.48 -4.10 0.52
N LEU A 84 -8.23 -5.09 -0.35
CA LEU A 84 -8.75 -6.44 -0.23
C LEU A 84 -8.14 -7.19 0.97
N THR A 85 -6.82 -7.12 1.14
CA THR A 85 -6.12 -7.77 2.26
C THR A 85 -6.52 -7.18 3.60
N TRP A 86 -6.79 -5.87 3.66
CA TRP A 86 -7.34 -5.20 4.83
C TRP A 86 -8.78 -5.61 5.11
N ALA A 87 -9.63 -5.72 4.09
CA ALA A 87 -11.01 -6.20 4.24
C ALA A 87 -11.07 -7.63 4.81
N LEU A 88 -10.19 -8.51 4.32
CA LEU A 88 -10.15 -9.94 4.65
C LEU A 88 -9.41 -10.29 5.95
N ARG A 89 -8.92 -9.29 6.72
CA ARG A 89 -8.11 -9.52 7.94
C ARG A 89 -6.87 -10.40 7.71
N LEU A 90 -6.24 -10.33 6.54
CA LEU A 90 -4.98 -11.06 6.33
C LEU A 90 -3.90 -10.52 7.28
N PRO A 91 -2.90 -11.36 7.64
CA PRO A 91 -1.80 -10.91 8.48
C PRO A 91 -1.11 -9.69 7.86
N ARG A 92 -0.81 -8.68 8.69
CA ARG A 92 -0.29 -7.35 8.30
C ARG A 92 0.90 -7.38 7.33
N ARG A 93 1.65 -8.48 7.25
CA ARG A 93 2.71 -8.70 6.27
C ARG A 93 2.26 -8.52 4.81
N TRP A 94 1.04 -8.93 4.46
CA TRP A 94 0.53 -8.85 3.09
C TRP A 94 0.18 -7.43 2.64
N PRO A 95 -0.61 -6.64 3.39
CA PRO A 95 -0.85 -5.24 3.02
C PRO A 95 0.44 -4.42 3.04
N ASN A 96 1.36 -4.67 3.99
CA ASN A 96 2.66 -4.00 4.00
C ASN A 96 3.49 -4.33 2.76
N LEU A 97 3.57 -5.61 2.36
CA LEU A 97 4.27 -6.02 1.15
C LEU A 97 3.69 -5.36 -0.10
N ALA A 98 2.36 -5.37 -0.24
CA ALA A 98 1.68 -4.72 -1.37
C ALA A 98 1.92 -3.19 -1.39
N ALA A 99 1.92 -2.55 -0.22
CA ALA A 99 2.25 -1.12 -0.10
C ALA A 99 3.71 -0.83 -0.49
N TYR A 100 4.67 -1.63 -0.02
CA TYR A 100 6.08 -1.48 -0.41
C TYR A 100 6.29 -1.70 -1.91
N LEU A 101 5.60 -2.68 -2.51
CA LEU A 101 5.63 -2.91 -3.95
C LEU A 101 5.03 -1.73 -4.72
N ALA A 102 3.97 -1.09 -4.20
CA ALA A 102 3.36 0.07 -4.86
C ALA A 102 4.33 1.26 -4.85
N ILE A 103 4.97 1.51 -3.70
CA ILE A 103 6.00 2.54 -3.57
C ILE A 103 7.19 2.23 -4.48
N GLY A 104 7.68 0.99 -4.51
CA GLY A 104 8.78 0.57 -5.38
C GLY A 104 8.46 0.78 -6.86
N THR A 105 7.25 0.44 -7.28
CA THR A 105 6.77 0.68 -8.65
C THR A 105 6.72 2.17 -8.98
N TYR A 106 6.33 3.02 -8.03
CA TYR A 106 6.31 4.47 -8.20
C TYR A 106 7.72 5.07 -8.33
N LEU A 107 8.65 4.64 -7.50
CA LEU A 107 10.04 5.07 -7.59
C LEU A 107 10.68 4.61 -8.91
N LEU A 108 10.37 3.41 -9.38
CA LEU A 108 10.84 2.91 -10.68
C LEU A 108 10.28 3.77 -11.84
N TYR A 109 9.01 4.13 -11.79
CA TYR A 109 8.39 5.03 -12.77
C TYR A 109 9.07 6.41 -12.79
N LEU A 110 9.30 7.01 -11.62
CA LEU A 110 10.00 8.29 -11.52
C LEU A 110 11.44 8.21 -12.01
N ALA A 111 12.19 7.19 -11.58
CA ALA A 111 13.57 7.00 -11.97
C ALA A 111 13.70 6.81 -13.49
N THR A 112 12.83 6.01 -14.09
CA THR A 112 12.84 5.80 -15.55
C THR A 112 12.46 7.06 -16.32
N GLY A 113 11.47 7.83 -15.86
CA GLY A 113 11.16 9.14 -16.43
C GLY A 113 12.32 10.12 -16.34
N TRP A 114 12.94 10.23 -15.16
CA TRP A 114 14.08 11.12 -14.92
C TRP A 114 15.31 10.73 -15.75
N ILE A 115 15.64 9.44 -15.83
CA ILE A 115 16.76 8.96 -16.66
C ILE A 115 16.53 9.29 -18.13
N HIS A 116 15.31 9.09 -18.63
CA HIS A 116 14.99 9.40 -20.00
C HIS A 116 15.16 10.90 -20.31
N GLU A 117 14.66 11.77 -19.43
CA GLU A 117 14.75 13.23 -19.57
C GLU A 117 16.17 13.78 -19.43
N GLN A 118 17.04 13.15 -18.63
CA GLN A 118 18.39 13.69 -18.39
C GLN A 118 19.44 13.15 -19.38
N PHE A 119 19.25 11.95 -19.91
CA PHE A 119 20.30 11.24 -20.66
C PHE A 119 19.90 10.83 -22.07
N LEU A 120 18.61 10.82 -22.42
CA LEU A 120 18.11 10.23 -23.66
C LEU A 120 17.22 11.17 -24.51
N SER A 121 16.86 12.36 -23.99
CA SER A 121 16.19 13.43 -24.75
C SER A 121 17.17 14.43 -25.35
#